data_AF-A0A535INA6-F1
#
_entry.id   AF-A0A535INA6-F1
#
_cell.length_a   1.000
_cell.length_b   1.000
_cell.length_c   1.000
_cell.angle_alpha   90.00
_cell.angle_beta   90.00
_cell.angle_gamma   90.00
#
_symmetry.space_group_name_H-M   'P 1'
#
loop_
_entity.id
_entity.type
_entity.pdbx_description
1 polymer ?
#
loop_
_entity_poly.entity_id
_entity_poly.type
_entity_poly.pdbx_seq_one_letter_code
_entity_poly.pdbx_strand_id
1 'polypeptide(L)'
;MTSSAAIRSTRPATTWSATRRGSGGRGGARRRLPARPRASVRAATTEVDVVLVGLPGSGKSAVGRRLAQRHGATFIDLDEGIERSAGRTVPEIFAEEGEAAVAALGEPDGGAEVRRVIAPGGGAVLDPRNRWHLFRGRVPIWLDGRPEVLAQRLRRSPHVRPLVAGRDPIGTIRSLAAGRERYYAAAHRTNAIAEVGGVVEAAEEIVRTATPGDATVLLRAATRIGSLVIGEGIAASEVSAALTGLNARRAILISEPGAWSAVGERLAAVLHAAGWETAHVLLPTGEDAKRLSVIEDAARELLHLRVERSEPLVALGGGALGDAAGFLAATWLRGVPLIHVPTTLVAQVDSSIGGKTAVDLPEGKNLIGAFHQPAAIVVDIALLRALPPRQL
;
A
#
# COMPACT_ATOMS: atom_id res chain seq x y z
N MET A 1 -35.13 48.04 29.66
CA MET A 1 -34.47 49.00 30.56
C MET A 1 -32.97 48.77 30.48
N THR A 2 -32.27 49.82 30.08
CA THR A 2 -30.87 49.93 29.67
C THR A 2 -29.90 50.08 30.86
N SER A 3 -28.71 49.47 30.77
CA SER A 3 -27.42 49.98 31.30
C SER A 3 -26.34 48.96 30.90
N SER A 4 -25.40 49.12 29.95
CA SER A 4 -24.50 50.21 29.55
C SER A 4 -23.49 50.66 30.61
N ALA A 5 -22.31 50.03 30.61
CA ALA A 5 -21.07 50.69 30.98
C ALA A 5 -19.90 50.07 30.23
N ALA A 6 -19.15 50.91 29.54
CA ALA A 6 -17.96 50.59 28.76
C ALA A 6 -16.76 51.42 29.26
N ILE A 7 -15.59 50.98 28.80
CA ILE A 7 -14.32 51.73 28.60
C ILE A 7 -13.34 51.84 29.78
N ARG A 8 -12.16 51.20 29.62
CA ARG A 8 -10.79 51.79 29.52
C ARG A 8 -9.77 50.63 29.55
N SER A 9 -9.06 50.28 28.47
CA SER A 9 -7.88 50.93 27.85
C SER A 9 -6.73 51.20 28.82
N THR A 10 -5.64 50.41 28.72
CA THR A 10 -4.24 50.87 28.68
C THR A 10 -3.28 49.72 28.34
N ARG A 11 -2.59 49.82 27.20
CA ARG A 11 -1.25 49.22 26.97
C ARG A 11 -0.19 50.21 27.49
N PRO A 12 1.03 49.73 27.77
CA PRO A 12 2.16 50.31 27.04
C PRO A 12 3.16 49.27 26.53
N ALA A 13 3.88 49.69 25.48
CA ALA A 13 5.01 49.04 24.86
C ALA A 13 6.32 49.42 25.57
N THR A 14 7.34 48.55 25.53
CA THR A 14 8.74 48.96 25.64
C THR A 14 9.67 47.99 24.91
N THR A 15 10.45 48.59 24.01
CA THR A 15 11.58 48.11 23.20
C THR A 15 12.91 48.29 23.94
N TRP A 16 13.82 47.30 23.97
CA TRP A 16 15.29 47.47 24.22
C TRP A 16 16.01 46.29 23.54
N SER A 17 16.64 46.45 22.37
CA SER A 17 17.99 46.98 22.05
C SER A 17 19.16 46.05 22.42
N ALA A 18 19.93 45.70 21.40
CA ALA A 18 21.14 44.90 21.41
C ALA A 18 22.28 45.53 22.24
N THR A 19 23.19 44.68 22.74
CA THR A 19 24.57 45.10 22.98
C THR A 19 25.55 43.95 22.78
N ARG A 20 26.48 44.17 21.84
CA ARG A 20 27.73 43.43 21.70
C ARG A 20 28.66 43.73 22.89
N ARG A 21 29.42 42.73 23.32
CA ARG A 21 30.81 42.86 23.78
C ARG A 21 31.50 41.51 23.62
N GLY A 22 32.70 41.52 23.05
CA GLY A 22 33.48 40.32 22.73
C GLY A 22 34.77 40.21 23.55
N SER A 23 35.39 39.04 23.42
CA SER A 23 36.80 38.69 23.71
C SER A 23 36.92 37.18 23.41
N GLY A 24 37.90 36.58 22.75
CA GLY A 24 39.21 36.95 22.24
C GLY A 24 39.99 35.63 22.04
N GLY A 25 40.78 35.51 20.96
CA GLY A 25 41.72 34.40 20.70
C GLY A 25 41.08 33.08 20.25
N ARG A 26 41.62 32.29 19.31
CA ARG A 26 42.99 32.09 18.83
C ARG A 26 42.97 31.66 17.36
N GLY A 27 44.03 31.97 16.63
CA GLY A 27 44.22 31.59 15.23
C GLY A 27 44.28 30.08 15.03
N GLY A 28 43.53 29.60 14.04
CA GLY A 28 43.62 28.26 13.47
C GLY A 28 43.63 28.39 11.95
N ALA A 29 44.73 27.97 11.32
CA ALA A 29 44.92 28.01 9.88
C ALA A 29 43.82 27.20 9.17
N ARG A 30 42.92 27.88 8.46
CA ARG A 30 41.94 27.23 7.57
C ARG A 30 42.64 26.82 6.28
N ARG A 31 43.01 25.55 6.21
CA ARG A 31 43.45 24.87 4.99
C ARG A 31 42.29 24.91 3.98
N ARG A 32 42.39 25.75 2.94
CA ARG A 32 41.42 25.80 1.84
C ARG A 32 41.49 24.46 1.09
N LEU A 33 40.44 23.65 1.23
CA LEU A 33 40.21 22.50 0.37
C LEU A 33 39.88 23.02 -1.05
N PRO A 34 40.44 22.43 -2.12
CA PRO A 34 40.14 22.86 -3.48
C PRO A 34 38.65 22.64 -3.77
N ALA A 35 38.02 23.63 -4.39
CA ALA A 35 36.64 23.54 -4.83
C ALA A 35 36.51 22.35 -5.80
N ARG A 36 35.72 21.34 -5.41
CA ARG A 36 35.32 20.28 -6.33
C ARG A 36 34.62 20.93 -7.53
N PRO A 37 34.95 20.54 -8.77
CA PRO A 37 34.23 21.04 -9.93
C PRO A 37 32.74 20.73 -9.73
N ARG A 38 31.89 21.77 -9.90
CA ARG A 38 30.44 21.60 -9.90
C ARG A 38 30.13 20.57 -10.97
N ALA A 39 29.76 19.36 -10.55
CA ALA A 39 29.19 18.37 -11.42
C ALA A 39 28.02 19.06 -12.14
N SER A 40 28.12 19.14 -13.46
CA SER A 40 27.01 19.54 -14.32
C SER A 40 25.79 18.74 -13.88
N VAL A 41 24.76 19.42 -13.41
CA VAL A 41 23.44 18.81 -13.20
C VAL A 41 22.99 18.35 -14.58
N ARG A 42 23.29 17.10 -14.94
CA ARG A 42 22.57 16.42 -16.01
C ARG A 42 21.11 16.43 -15.56
N ALA A 43 20.23 17.04 -16.36
CA ALA A 43 18.80 16.91 -16.20
C ALA A 43 18.51 15.41 -16.03
N ALA A 44 17.90 15.02 -14.92
CA ALA A 44 17.58 13.63 -14.64
C ALA A 44 16.65 13.14 -15.75
N THR A 45 17.17 12.30 -16.65
CA THR A 45 16.35 11.49 -17.53
C THR A 45 15.55 10.57 -16.64
N THR A 46 14.24 10.77 -16.65
CA THR A 46 13.30 10.10 -15.76
C THR A 46 13.03 8.71 -16.31
N GLU A 47 13.73 7.70 -15.77
CA GLU A 47 13.68 6.29 -16.17
C GLU A 47 12.79 5.43 -15.24
N VAL A 48 12.17 4.34 -15.72
CA VAL A 48 11.34 3.38 -14.94
C VAL A 48 11.79 1.95 -15.17
N ASP A 49 11.69 1.13 -14.13
CA ASP A 49 11.79 -0.32 -14.24
C ASP A 49 10.40 -0.99 -14.26
N VAL A 50 10.17 -1.85 -15.26
CA VAL A 50 8.97 -2.66 -15.40
C VAL A 50 9.24 -4.07 -14.89
N VAL A 51 8.34 -4.64 -14.09
CA VAL A 51 8.47 -6.01 -13.58
C VAL A 51 7.32 -6.87 -14.08
N LEU A 52 7.61 -7.89 -14.88
CA LEU A 52 6.61 -8.80 -15.44
C LEU A 52 6.43 -10.02 -14.55
N VAL A 53 5.29 -10.13 -13.88
CA VAL A 53 4.93 -11.27 -13.03
C VAL A 53 3.83 -12.10 -13.66
N GLY A 54 3.73 -13.37 -13.24
CA GLY A 54 2.68 -14.27 -13.70
C GLY A 54 3.13 -15.72 -13.74
N LEU A 55 2.17 -16.61 -13.95
CA LEU A 55 2.39 -18.06 -13.97
C LEU A 55 3.37 -18.49 -15.08
N PRO A 56 3.99 -19.67 -14.99
CA PRO A 56 4.72 -20.26 -16.12
C PRO A 56 3.83 -20.30 -17.38
N GLY A 57 4.42 -20.04 -18.55
CA GLY A 57 3.68 -20.01 -19.83
C GLY A 57 2.91 -18.72 -20.14
N SER A 58 2.85 -17.76 -19.20
CA SER A 58 2.22 -16.43 -19.41
C SER A 58 2.93 -15.56 -20.45
N GLY A 59 4.17 -15.91 -20.83
CA GLY A 59 4.91 -15.17 -21.86
C GLY A 59 5.81 -14.05 -21.34
N LYS A 60 6.12 -13.99 -20.03
CA LYS A 60 7.04 -13.00 -19.42
C LYS A 60 8.31 -12.74 -20.26
N SER A 61 9.03 -13.78 -20.66
CA SER A 61 10.27 -13.62 -21.43
C SER A 61 10.01 -13.11 -22.86
N ALA A 62 8.92 -13.53 -23.51
CA ALA A 62 8.57 -13.08 -24.86
C ALA A 62 8.09 -11.61 -24.87
N VAL A 63 7.15 -11.28 -23.98
CA VAL A 63 6.66 -9.91 -23.78
C VAL A 63 7.79 -9.01 -23.31
N GLY A 64 8.61 -9.47 -22.37
CA GLY A 64 9.71 -8.70 -21.80
C GLY A 64 10.79 -8.33 -22.82
N ARG A 65 11.24 -9.27 -23.65
CA ARG A 65 12.19 -8.98 -24.74
C ARG A 65 11.61 -7.98 -25.74
N ARG A 66 10.33 -8.13 -26.10
CA ARG A 66 9.67 -7.25 -27.08
C ARG A 66 9.45 -5.84 -26.54
N LEU A 67 9.00 -5.72 -25.29
CA LEU A 67 8.85 -4.45 -24.59
C LEU A 67 10.21 -3.75 -24.46
N ALA A 68 11.24 -4.48 -24.04
CA ALA A 68 12.59 -3.92 -23.93
C ALA A 68 13.13 -3.43 -25.28
N GLN A 69 12.93 -4.20 -26.35
CA GLN A 69 13.33 -3.80 -27.71
C GLN A 69 12.63 -2.51 -28.16
N ARG A 70 11.32 -2.35 -27.89
CA ARG A 70 10.57 -1.16 -28.28
C ARG A 70 11.04 0.12 -27.58
N HIS A 71 11.49 -0.01 -26.33
CA HIS A 71 11.96 1.13 -25.53
C HIS A 71 13.49 1.31 -25.54
N GLY A 72 14.25 0.45 -26.23
CA GLY A 72 15.72 0.45 -26.11
C GLY A 72 16.22 0.08 -24.70
N ALA A 73 15.37 -0.60 -23.91
CA ALA A 73 15.61 -0.94 -22.52
C ALA A 73 16.44 -2.22 -22.37
N THR A 74 16.99 -2.45 -21.18
CA THR A 74 17.65 -3.73 -20.83
C THR A 74 16.62 -4.76 -20.39
N PHE A 75 16.59 -5.94 -21.03
CA PHE A 75 15.80 -7.07 -20.55
C PHE A 75 16.62 -7.93 -19.57
N ILE A 76 16.03 -8.24 -18.40
CA ILE A 76 16.65 -9.06 -17.35
C ILE A 76 15.70 -10.21 -17.02
N ASP A 77 16.06 -11.43 -17.41
CA ASP A 77 15.37 -12.65 -16.97
C ASP A 77 16.10 -13.22 -15.75
N LEU A 78 15.46 -13.19 -14.59
CA LEU A 78 16.09 -13.64 -13.34
C LEU A 78 16.18 -15.18 -13.28
N ASP A 79 15.31 -15.91 -14.00
CA ASP A 79 15.43 -17.38 -14.09
C ASP A 79 16.71 -17.74 -14.89
N GLU A 80 16.96 -17.08 -16.04
CA GLU A 80 18.14 -17.33 -16.88
C GLU A 80 19.47 -16.83 -16.26
N GLY A 81 19.42 -15.80 -15.42
CA GLY A 81 20.60 -15.28 -14.70
C GLY A 81 21.13 -16.25 -13.64
N ILE A 82 20.19 -16.92 -12.94
CA ILE A 82 20.45 -17.88 -11.87
C ILE A 82 20.97 -19.22 -12.42
N GLU A 83 20.42 -19.69 -13.55
CA GLU A 83 20.89 -20.91 -14.22
C GLU A 83 22.35 -20.81 -14.71
N ARG A 84 22.83 -19.60 -15.04
CA ARG A 84 24.21 -19.35 -15.48
C ARG A 84 25.25 -19.37 -14.35
N SER A 85 24.86 -19.20 -13.09
CA SER A 85 25.82 -19.08 -11.98
C SER A 85 25.96 -20.32 -11.10
N ALA A 86 25.03 -21.30 -11.13
CA ALA A 86 25.00 -22.31 -10.05
C ALA A 86 24.77 -23.78 -10.43
N GLY A 87 24.39 -24.16 -11.65
CA GLY A 87 24.18 -25.59 -12.00
C GLY A 87 23.15 -26.35 -11.12
N ARG A 88 22.37 -25.64 -10.30
CA ARG A 88 21.30 -26.11 -9.40
C ARG A 88 19.93 -25.62 -9.92
N THR A 89 18.83 -26.13 -9.36
CA THR A 89 17.47 -25.77 -9.85
C THR A 89 16.97 -24.44 -9.27
N VAL A 90 16.21 -23.68 -10.08
CA VAL A 90 15.70 -22.33 -9.77
C VAL A 90 14.98 -22.18 -8.41
N PRO A 91 14.16 -23.15 -7.92
CA PRO A 91 13.51 -23.01 -6.61
C PRO A 91 14.48 -23.03 -5.41
N GLU A 92 15.57 -23.80 -5.51
CA GLU A 92 16.57 -23.97 -4.44
C GLU A 92 17.46 -22.72 -4.33
N ILE A 93 17.79 -22.11 -5.48
CA ILE A 93 18.60 -20.89 -5.52
C ILE A 93 17.78 -19.65 -5.11
N PHE A 94 16.47 -19.60 -5.38
CA PHE A 94 15.64 -18.47 -4.92
C PHE A 94 15.47 -18.40 -3.40
N ALA A 95 15.64 -19.51 -2.69
CA ALA A 95 15.59 -19.56 -1.23
C ALA A 95 16.91 -19.13 -0.57
N GLU A 96 18.06 -19.31 -1.24
CA GLU A 96 19.41 -19.06 -0.71
C GLU A 96 20.09 -17.81 -1.30
N GLU A 97 19.88 -17.50 -2.59
CA GLU A 97 20.59 -16.44 -3.34
C GLU A 97 19.66 -15.48 -4.12
N GLY A 98 18.38 -15.83 -4.30
CA GLY A 98 17.42 -15.01 -5.05
C GLY A 98 17.19 -13.62 -4.45
N GLU A 99 17.24 -13.51 -3.12
CA GLU A 99 17.21 -12.23 -2.41
C GLU A 99 18.38 -11.34 -2.81
N ALA A 100 19.60 -11.89 -2.90
CA ALA A 100 20.78 -11.13 -3.31
C ALA A 100 20.70 -10.69 -4.79
N ALA A 101 20.20 -11.55 -5.68
CA ALA A 101 19.99 -11.21 -7.09
C ALA A 101 18.93 -10.12 -7.28
N VAL A 102 17.83 -10.17 -6.53
CA VAL A 102 16.78 -9.15 -6.56
C VAL A 102 17.27 -7.85 -5.89
N ALA A 103 18.02 -7.93 -4.78
CA ALA A 103 18.62 -6.77 -4.13
C ALA A 103 19.67 -6.09 -5.03
N ALA A 104 20.41 -6.86 -5.83
CA ALA A 104 21.38 -6.34 -6.80
C ALA A 104 20.76 -5.53 -7.95
N LEU A 105 19.43 -5.54 -8.11
CA LEU A 105 18.73 -4.65 -9.04
C LEU A 105 18.91 -3.16 -8.67
N GLY A 106 19.28 -2.86 -7.42
CA GLY A 106 19.50 -1.51 -6.93
C GLY A 106 18.20 -0.74 -6.67
N GLU A 107 18.33 0.54 -6.35
CA GLU A 107 17.19 1.43 -6.13
C GLU A 107 16.43 1.69 -7.44
N PRO A 108 15.10 1.81 -7.39
CA PRO A 108 14.29 2.16 -8.55
C PRO A 108 14.51 3.62 -8.97
N ASP A 109 14.40 3.88 -10.26
CA ASP A 109 14.30 5.23 -10.82
C ASP A 109 12.80 5.50 -11.14
N GLY A 110 12.32 6.72 -10.88
CA GLY A 110 10.88 7.05 -10.85
C GLY A 110 10.40 7.93 -12.01
N GLY A 111 10.50 7.46 -13.25
CA GLY A 111 10.25 8.29 -14.43
C GLY A 111 9.18 7.89 -15.43
N ALA A 112 9.42 8.05 -16.74
CA ALA A 112 8.47 7.72 -17.81
C ALA A 112 9.05 6.82 -18.90
N GLU A 113 10.38 6.84 -19.12
CA GLU A 113 11.01 5.99 -20.13
C GLU A 113 11.43 4.64 -19.52
N VAL A 114 11.04 3.54 -20.16
CA VAL A 114 11.38 2.19 -19.68
C VAL A 114 12.88 1.94 -19.85
N ARG A 115 13.58 1.74 -18.74
CA ARG A 115 15.01 1.48 -18.70
C ARG A 115 15.33 0.01 -18.58
N ARG A 116 14.57 -0.71 -17.74
CA ARG A 116 14.72 -2.16 -17.55
C ARG A 116 13.37 -2.84 -17.59
N VAL A 117 13.34 -4.03 -18.18
CA VAL A 117 12.21 -4.95 -18.10
C VAL A 117 12.68 -6.22 -17.41
N ILE A 118 12.16 -6.48 -16.23
CA ILE A 118 12.60 -7.54 -15.33
C ILE A 118 11.55 -8.66 -15.32
N ALA A 119 11.94 -9.88 -15.64
CA ALA A 119 11.09 -11.06 -15.62
C ALA A 119 11.57 -12.03 -14.51
N PRO A 120 11.01 -11.97 -13.31
CA PRO A 120 11.28 -12.97 -12.27
C PRO A 120 10.62 -14.32 -12.58
N GLY A 121 11.18 -15.37 -11.97
CA GLY A 121 10.50 -16.65 -11.83
C GLY A 121 9.15 -16.51 -11.16
N GLY A 122 8.19 -17.34 -11.56
CA GLY A 122 6.82 -17.25 -11.05
C GLY A 122 6.71 -17.39 -9.52
N GLY A 123 7.69 -18.03 -8.86
CA GLY A 123 7.73 -18.16 -7.40
C GLY A 123 8.39 -16.99 -6.66
N ALA A 124 9.11 -16.10 -7.35
CA ALA A 124 9.93 -15.07 -6.70
C ALA A 124 9.11 -14.14 -5.80
N VAL A 125 7.87 -13.82 -6.20
CA VAL A 125 6.98 -12.90 -5.47
C VAL A 125 6.34 -13.52 -4.21
N LEU A 126 6.54 -14.82 -3.97
CA LEU A 126 6.01 -15.47 -2.76
C LEU A 126 6.70 -14.94 -1.50
N ASP A 127 8.02 -14.75 -1.56
CA ASP A 127 8.79 -14.15 -0.47
C ASP A 127 8.48 -12.65 -0.38
N PRO A 128 8.05 -12.14 0.79
CA PRO A 128 7.77 -10.72 0.99
C PRO A 128 8.97 -9.79 0.70
N ARG A 129 10.21 -10.22 0.96
CA ARG A 129 11.42 -9.42 0.73
C ARG A 129 11.71 -9.26 -0.75
N ASN A 130 11.62 -10.36 -1.51
CA ASN A 130 11.76 -10.30 -2.97
C ASN A 130 10.67 -9.42 -3.57
N ARG A 131 9.43 -9.57 -3.10
CA ARG A 131 8.30 -8.79 -3.59
C ARG A 131 8.45 -7.30 -3.27
N TRP A 132 8.97 -6.95 -2.10
CA TRP A 132 9.35 -5.58 -1.74
C TRP A 132 10.33 -5.00 -2.76
N HIS A 133 11.45 -5.67 -2.99
CA HIS A 133 12.46 -5.21 -3.93
C HIS A 133 12.00 -5.26 -5.40
N LEU A 134 11.07 -6.14 -5.77
CA LEU A 134 10.55 -6.18 -7.14
C LEU A 134 9.51 -5.09 -7.40
N PHE A 135 8.68 -4.71 -6.41
CA PHE A 135 7.54 -3.84 -6.66
C PHE A 135 7.79 -2.39 -6.25
N ARG A 136 8.55 -2.15 -5.18
CA ARG A 136 8.76 -0.81 -4.66
C ARG A 136 9.44 0.09 -5.69
N GLY A 137 8.78 1.22 -5.97
CA GLY A 137 9.23 2.24 -6.94
C GLY A 137 9.27 1.75 -8.39
N ARG A 138 8.73 0.57 -8.70
CA ARG A 138 8.71 -0.03 -10.04
C ARG A 138 7.27 -0.17 -10.51
N VAL A 139 7.09 -0.54 -11.78
CA VAL A 139 5.77 -0.84 -12.36
C VAL A 139 5.60 -2.35 -12.50
N PRO A 140 5.01 -3.05 -11.51
CA PRO A 140 4.73 -4.46 -11.61
C PRO A 140 3.49 -4.70 -12.48
N ILE A 141 3.62 -5.59 -13.47
CA ILE A 141 2.56 -5.97 -14.41
C ILE A 141 2.33 -7.47 -14.31
N TRP A 142 1.10 -7.87 -13.95
CA TRP A 142 0.67 -9.26 -13.95
C TRP A 142 0.14 -9.66 -15.33
N LEU A 143 0.90 -10.53 -15.99
CA LEU A 143 0.49 -11.24 -17.19
C LEU A 143 -0.45 -12.39 -16.80
N ASP A 144 -1.75 -12.08 -16.75
CA ASP A 144 -2.78 -13.02 -16.32
C ASP A 144 -3.29 -13.88 -17.48
N GLY A 145 -3.26 -15.19 -17.31
CA GLY A 145 -3.68 -16.14 -18.33
C GLY A 145 -4.40 -17.32 -17.72
N ARG A 146 -5.44 -17.81 -18.41
CA ARG A 146 -6.21 -18.98 -17.98
C ARG A 146 -5.31 -20.20 -17.85
N PRO A 147 -5.34 -20.93 -16.72
CA PRO A 147 -4.49 -22.11 -16.49
C PRO A 147 -4.46 -23.11 -17.63
N GLU A 148 -5.61 -23.34 -18.28
CA GLU A 148 -5.77 -24.26 -19.40
C GLU A 148 -4.94 -23.84 -20.63
N VAL A 149 -4.95 -22.53 -20.94
CA VAL A 149 -4.17 -21.96 -22.06
C VAL A 149 -2.68 -22.02 -21.74
N LEU A 150 -2.30 -21.69 -20.51
CA LEU A 150 -0.89 -21.70 -20.09
C LEU A 150 -0.31 -23.11 -20.12
N ALA A 151 -1.06 -24.11 -19.64
CA ALA A 151 -0.66 -25.51 -19.68
C ALA A 151 -0.47 -26.02 -21.13
N GLN A 152 -1.35 -25.61 -22.06
CA GLN A 152 -1.20 -25.95 -23.48
C GLN A 152 0.06 -25.33 -24.10
N ARG A 153 0.36 -24.07 -23.78
CA ARG A 153 1.60 -23.39 -24.24
C ARG A 153 2.85 -24.11 -23.74
N LEU A 154 2.86 -24.50 -22.46
CA LEU A 154 4.00 -25.19 -21.84
C LEU A 154 4.26 -26.57 -22.47
N ARG A 155 3.21 -27.32 -22.84
CA ARG A 155 3.36 -28.61 -23.56
C ARG A 155 4.05 -28.49 -24.91
N ARG A 156 3.90 -27.35 -25.58
CA ARG A 156 4.50 -27.08 -26.90
C ARG A 156 5.91 -26.48 -26.81
N SER A 157 6.37 -26.17 -25.60
CA SER A 157 7.66 -25.51 -25.38
C SER A 157 8.79 -26.57 -25.36
N PRO A 158 9.90 -26.37 -26.10
CA PRO A 158 11.00 -27.33 -26.16
C PRO A 158 11.73 -27.51 -24.82
N HIS A 159 11.71 -26.50 -23.96
CA HIS A 159 12.17 -26.57 -22.58
C HIS A 159 10.97 -26.91 -21.67
N VAL A 160 10.69 -28.22 -21.53
CA VAL A 160 9.69 -28.70 -20.58
C VAL A 160 10.20 -28.36 -19.18
N ARG A 161 9.61 -27.34 -18.54
CA ARG A 161 9.88 -27.04 -17.13
C ARG A 161 9.53 -28.31 -16.31
N PRO A 162 10.37 -28.76 -15.35
CA PRO A 162 10.12 -29.97 -14.54
C PRO A 162 8.73 -30.00 -13.87
N LEU A 163 8.16 -28.83 -13.59
CA LEU A 163 6.84 -28.63 -12.98
C LEU A 163 5.65 -29.09 -13.85
N VAL A 164 5.83 -29.31 -15.16
CA VAL A 164 4.73 -29.62 -16.10
C VAL A 164 4.89 -31.02 -16.73
N ALA A 165 5.94 -31.75 -16.35
CA ALA A 165 6.23 -33.09 -16.86
C ALA A 165 5.32 -34.19 -16.25
N GLY A 166 4.45 -33.84 -15.31
CA GLY A 166 3.50 -34.76 -14.67
C GLY A 166 2.27 -35.11 -15.51
N ARG A 167 1.49 -36.11 -15.05
CA ARG A 167 0.28 -36.60 -15.73
C ARG A 167 -0.87 -35.58 -15.81
N ASP A 168 -0.87 -34.54 -14.96
CA ASP A 168 -1.87 -33.46 -14.98
C ASP A 168 -1.24 -32.04 -14.95
N PRO A 169 -0.82 -31.54 -16.12
CA PRO A 169 -0.34 -30.16 -16.29
C PRO A 169 -1.37 -29.09 -15.91
N ILE A 170 -2.66 -29.32 -16.18
CA ILE A 170 -3.69 -28.30 -15.97
C ILE A 170 -3.96 -28.16 -14.47
N GLY A 171 -4.15 -29.27 -13.76
CA GLY A 171 -4.31 -29.27 -12.30
C GLY A 171 -3.12 -28.65 -11.58
N THR A 172 -1.90 -28.90 -12.07
CA THR A 172 -0.69 -28.28 -11.52
C THR A 172 -0.70 -26.76 -11.67
N ILE A 173 -0.99 -26.24 -12.87
CA ILE A 173 -1.06 -24.79 -13.08
C ILE A 173 -2.22 -24.16 -12.31
N ARG A 174 -3.36 -24.85 -12.19
CA ARG A 174 -4.52 -24.39 -11.39
C ARG A 174 -4.17 -24.27 -9.91
N SER A 175 -3.47 -25.26 -9.36
CA SER A 175 -2.97 -25.23 -7.98
C SER A 175 -2.00 -24.06 -7.76
N LEU A 176 -1.06 -23.85 -8.69
CA LEU A 176 -0.16 -22.70 -8.65
C LEU A 176 -0.90 -21.36 -8.74
N ALA A 177 -1.93 -21.26 -9.59
CA ALA A 177 -2.76 -20.05 -9.71
C ALA A 177 -3.42 -19.72 -8.37
N ALA A 178 -4.12 -20.68 -7.77
CA ALA A 178 -4.82 -20.49 -6.49
C ALA A 178 -3.86 -20.12 -5.35
N GLY A 179 -2.66 -20.71 -5.32
CA GLY A 179 -1.65 -20.41 -4.30
C GLY A 179 -0.96 -19.05 -4.47
N ARG A 180 -0.96 -18.49 -5.69
CA ARG A 180 -0.14 -17.31 -6.04
C ARG A 180 -0.92 -16.05 -6.38
N GLU A 181 -2.21 -16.18 -6.67
CA GLU A 181 -3.07 -15.07 -7.11
C GLU A 181 -2.93 -13.84 -6.22
N ARG A 182 -2.98 -14.00 -4.90
CA ARG A 182 -2.88 -12.89 -3.94
C ARG A 182 -1.59 -12.06 -4.02
N TYR A 183 -0.51 -12.64 -4.53
CA TYR A 183 0.77 -11.95 -4.72
C TYR A 183 0.88 -11.32 -6.10
N TYR A 184 0.27 -11.92 -7.13
CA TYR A 184 0.20 -11.32 -8.46
C TYR A 184 -0.84 -10.20 -8.54
N ALA A 185 -1.94 -10.29 -7.78
CA ALA A 185 -3.00 -9.30 -7.74
C ALA A 185 -2.57 -7.93 -7.15
N ALA A 186 -1.38 -7.87 -6.55
CA ALA A 186 -0.74 -6.62 -6.16
C ALA A 186 -0.17 -5.83 -7.36
N ALA A 187 0.02 -6.48 -8.51
CA ALA A 187 0.50 -5.87 -9.75
C ALA A 187 -0.66 -5.44 -10.68
N HIS A 188 -0.37 -4.55 -11.62
CA HIS A 188 -1.34 -4.14 -12.64
C HIS A 188 -1.67 -5.30 -13.58
N ARG A 189 -2.94 -5.70 -13.62
CA ARG A 189 -3.38 -6.88 -14.37
C ARG A 189 -3.52 -6.57 -15.86
N THR A 190 -2.99 -7.44 -16.71
CA THR A 190 -3.25 -7.47 -18.16
C THR A 190 -3.47 -8.89 -18.65
N ASN A 191 -4.24 -9.05 -19.73
CA ASN A 191 -4.56 -10.35 -20.30
C ASN A 191 -3.40 -10.88 -21.14
N ALA A 192 -2.82 -12.02 -20.73
CA ALA A 192 -1.69 -12.68 -21.38
C ALA A 192 -2.09 -13.68 -22.49
N ILE A 193 -3.39 -13.83 -22.78
CA ILE A 193 -3.89 -14.78 -23.79
C ILE A 193 -3.78 -14.20 -25.21
N ALA A 194 -3.74 -12.87 -25.34
CA ALA A 194 -3.56 -12.20 -26.62
C ALA A 194 -2.21 -12.53 -27.28
N GLU A 195 -2.08 -12.18 -28.55
CA GLU A 195 -0.78 -12.19 -29.23
C GLU A 195 0.20 -11.26 -28.52
N VAL A 196 1.49 -11.59 -28.56
CA VAL A 196 2.54 -10.87 -27.84
C VAL A 196 2.50 -9.36 -28.12
N GLY A 197 2.21 -8.95 -29.36
CA GLY A 197 2.07 -7.55 -29.73
C GLY A 197 1.00 -6.81 -28.91
N GLY A 198 -0.20 -7.38 -28.81
CA GLY A 198 -1.29 -6.78 -28.03
C GLY A 198 -1.03 -6.77 -26.52
N VAL A 199 -0.32 -7.78 -25.99
CA VAL A 199 0.08 -7.77 -24.57
C VAL A 199 1.12 -6.68 -24.30
N VAL A 200 2.04 -6.44 -25.22
CA VAL A 200 3.05 -5.37 -25.12
C VAL A 200 2.38 -3.99 -25.16
N GLU A 201 1.41 -3.77 -26.05
CA GLU A 201 0.65 -2.51 -26.11
C GLU A 201 -0.13 -2.24 -24.81
N ALA A 202 -0.76 -3.28 -24.25
CA ALA A 202 -1.43 -3.15 -22.95
C ALA A 202 -0.43 -2.88 -21.80
N ALA A 203 0.76 -3.48 -21.85
CA ALA A 203 1.81 -3.19 -20.88
C ALA A 203 2.32 -1.74 -20.99
N GLU A 204 2.54 -1.24 -22.21
CA GLU A 204 2.92 0.15 -22.48
C GLU A 204 1.88 1.13 -21.93
N GLU A 205 0.58 0.83 -22.09
CA GLU A 205 -0.48 1.66 -21.51
C GLU A 205 -0.44 1.71 -19.97
N ILE A 206 -0.17 0.57 -19.34
CA ILE A 206 0.04 0.52 -17.89
C ILE A 206 1.25 1.36 -17.49
N VAL A 207 2.37 1.27 -18.22
CA VAL A 207 3.56 2.10 -17.93
C VAL A 207 3.25 3.58 -18.06
N ARG A 208 2.48 4.01 -19.07
CA ARG A 208 2.11 5.42 -19.26
C ARG A 208 1.22 5.99 -18.16
N THR A 209 0.33 5.15 -17.62
CA THR A 209 -0.70 5.57 -16.65
C THR A 209 -0.30 5.31 -15.20
N ALA A 210 0.63 4.39 -14.97
CA ALA A 210 1.23 4.20 -13.65
C ALA A 210 1.97 5.47 -13.24
N THR A 211 1.74 5.92 -12.01
CA THR A 211 2.53 6.99 -11.40
C THR A 211 3.61 6.32 -10.55
N PRO A 212 4.88 6.27 -11.00
CA PRO A 212 5.94 5.71 -10.17
C PRO A 212 6.18 6.63 -8.98
N GLY A 213 6.39 6.07 -7.79
CA GLY A 213 7.11 6.79 -6.73
C GLY A 213 6.56 6.69 -5.31
N ASP A 214 5.25 6.64 -5.09
CA ASP A 214 4.72 6.86 -3.72
C ASP A 214 3.89 5.72 -3.14
N ALA A 215 3.18 4.94 -3.97
CA ALA A 215 2.30 3.86 -3.52
C ALA A 215 2.77 2.52 -4.09
N THR A 216 3.03 1.55 -3.22
CA THR A 216 3.42 0.19 -3.61
C THR A 216 2.50 -0.82 -2.95
N VAL A 217 1.67 -1.49 -3.75
CA VAL A 217 0.89 -2.64 -3.26
C VAL A 217 1.80 -3.87 -3.23
N LEU A 218 1.80 -4.60 -2.12
CA LEU A 218 2.57 -5.81 -1.92
C LEU A 218 1.68 -7.05 -1.90
N LEU A 219 0.44 -6.95 -1.45
CA LEU A 219 -0.48 -8.08 -1.41
C LEU A 219 -1.90 -7.58 -1.60
N ARG A 220 -2.69 -8.30 -2.39
CA ARG A 220 -4.13 -8.09 -2.54
C ARG A 220 -4.83 -9.44 -2.48
N ALA A 221 -5.67 -9.64 -1.48
CA ALA A 221 -6.39 -10.89 -1.29
C ALA A 221 -7.89 -10.63 -1.13
N ALA A 222 -8.69 -11.33 -1.94
CA ALA A 222 -10.10 -11.54 -1.63
C ALA A 222 -10.19 -12.65 -0.59
N THR A 223 -10.78 -12.37 0.57
CA THR A 223 -10.91 -13.33 1.67
C THR A 223 -12.39 -13.57 1.98
N ARG A 224 -12.68 -14.55 2.84
CA ARG A 224 -14.05 -14.78 3.33
C ARG A 224 -14.58 -13.64 4.20
N ILE A 225 -13.71 -12.75 4.66
CA ILE A 225 -14.00 -11.66 5.60
C ILE A 225 -13.87 -10.27 4.95
N GLY A 226 -13.83 -10.19 3.63
CA GLY A 226 -13.61 -8.94 2.87
C GLY A 226 -12.32 -8.92 2.07
N SER A 227 -11.97 -7.77 1.48
CA SER A 227 -10.69 -7.61 0.79
C SER A 227 -9.58 -7.18 1.76
N LEU A 228 -8.41 -7.80 1.68
CA LEU A 228 -7.20 -7.41 2.41
C LEU A 228 -6.16 -6.88 1.42
N VAL A 229 -5.66 -5.67 1.66
CA VAL A 229 -4.59 -5.07 0.87
C VAL A 229 -3.46 -4.65 1.80
N ILE A 230 -2.22 -5.01 1.44
CA ILE A 230 -1.01 -4.65 2.19
C ILE A 230 -0.06 -3.94 1.25
N GLY A 231 0.52 -2.82 1.68
CA GLY A 231 1.43 -2.03 0.87
C GLY A 231 2.06 -0.86 1.64
N GLU A 232 2.81 -0.02 0.92
CA GLU A 232 3.42 1.22 1.42
C GLU A 232 2.80 2.40 0.65
N GLY A 233 2.28 3.41 1.35
CA GLY A 233 1.69 4.60 0.73
C GLY A 233 0.36 4.34 0.00
N ILE A 234 -0.35 3.28 0.37
CA ILE A 234 -1.56 2.79 -0.32
C ILE A 234 -2.88 3.26 0.30
N ALA A 235 -2.85 3.91 1.48
CA ALA A 235 -4.08 4.16 2.24
C ALA A 235 -5.16 4.90 1.43
N ALA A 236 -4.80 5.99 0.75
CA ALA A 236 -5.77 6.79 0.00
C ALA A 236 -6.30 6.08 -1.26
N SER A 237 -5.41 5.46 -2.05
CA SER A 237 -5.80 4.79 -3.29
C SER A 237 -6.68 3.57 -3.02
N GLU A 238 -6.36 2.79 -1.98
CA GLU A 238 -7.10 1.57 -1.66
C GLU A 238 -8.40 1.85 -0.89
N VAL A 239 -8.46 2.92 -0.08
CA VAL A 239 -9.75 3.42 0.44
C VAL A 239 -10.63 3.88 -0.72
N SER A 240 -10.11 4.67 -1.67
CA SER A 240 -10.84 5.11 -2.86
C SER A 240 -11.36 3.91 -3.69
N ALA A 241 -10.54 2.88 -3.88
CA ALA A 241 -10.95 1.65 -4.57
C ALA A 241 -12.08 0.92 -3.81
N ALA A 242 -11.99 0.83 -2.48
CA ALA A 242 -13.03 0.23 -1.65
C ALA A 242 -14.34 1.03 -1.69
N LEU A 243 -14.28 2.37 -1.63
CA LEU A 243 -15.45 3.26 -1.78
C LEU A 243 -16.13 3.05 -3.13
N THR A 244 -15.34 2.97 -4.22
CA THR A 244 -15.84 2.68 -5.57
C THR A 244 -16.56 1.33 -5.61
N GLY A 245 -15.95 0.27 -5.07
CA GLY A 245 -16.53 -1.07 -5.04
C GLY A 245 -17.83 -1.17 -4.22
N LEU A 246 -18.00 -0.29 -3.23
CA LEU A 246 -19.21 -0.18 -2.43
C LEU A 246 -20.29 0.72 -3.06
N ASN A 247 -20.00 1.39 -4.18
CA ASN A 247 -20.82 2.49 -4.71
C ASN A 247 -21.15 3.55 -3.65
N ALA A 248 -20.17 3.83 -2.77
CA ALA A 248 -20.32 4.84 -1.74
C ALA A 248 -20.44 6.23 -2.36
N ARG A 249 -21.07 7.16 -1.65
CA ARG A 249 -21.10 8.58 -2.03
C ARG A 249 -20.01 9.40 -1.35
N ARG A 250 -19.67 8.99 -0.14
CA ARG A 250 -18.82 9.71 0.80
C ARG A 250 -18.19 8.72 1.78
N ALA A 251 -17.02 9.08 2.30
CA ALA A 251 -16.37 8.35 3.38
C ALA A 251 -16.62 9.02 4.74
N ILE A 252 -16.99 8.24 5.76
CA ILE A 252 -17.08 8.71 7.14
C ILE A 252 -15.84 8.22 7.90
N LEU A 253 -14.85 9.09 8.05
CA LEU A 253 -13.58 8.79 8.70
C LEU A 253 -13.78 8.76 10.22
N ILE A 254 -13.64 7.60 10.85
CA ILE A 254 -13.66 7.45 12.30
C ILE A 254 -12.22 7.35 12.78
N SER A 255 -11.80 8.24 13.68
CA SER A 255 -10.41 8.28 14.15
C SER A 255 -10.30 8.71 15.61
N GLU A 256 -9.10 8.61 16.16
CA GLU A 256 -8.75 9.26 17.44
C GLU A 256 -7.92 10.53 17.16
N PRO A 257 -7.85 11.51 18.08
CA PRO A 257 -7.15 12.78 17.84
C PRO A 257 -5.69 12.63 17.35
N GLY A 258 -4.94 11.68 17.92
CA GLY A 258 -3.55 11.44 17.54
C GLY A 258 -3.39 10.92 16.11
N ALA A 259 -4.13 9.88 15.75
CA ALA A 259 -4.14 9.31 14.40
C ALA A 259 -4.70 10.31 13.36
N TRP A 260 -5.71 11.09 13.73
CA TRP A 260 -6.26 12.14 12.88
C TRP A 260 -5.23 13.21 12.52
N SER A 261 -4.55 13.76 13.52
CA SER A 261 -3.51 14.77 13.32
C SER A 261 -2.30 14.22 12.56
N ALA A 262 -1.92 12.97 12.80
CA ALA A 262 -0.77 12.36 12.14
C ALA A 262 -1.03 12.01 10.66
N VAL A 263 -2.23 11.51 10.33
CA VAL A 263 -2.53 10.89 9.04
C VAL A 263 -3.91 11.27 8.50
N GLY A 264 -4.93 11.38 9.35
CA GLY A 264 -6.33 11.56 8.95
C GLY A 264 -6.59 12.81 8.09
N GLU A 265 -6.01 13.95 8.46
CA GLU A 265 -6.13 15.19 7.68
C GLU A 265 -5.60 15.03 6.25
N ARG A 266 -4.42 14.41 6.12
CA ARG A 266 -3.80 14.14 4.81
C ARG A 266 -4.65 13.17 4.01
N LEU A 267 -5.12 12.09 4.63
CA LEU A 267 -5.98 11.10 3.96
C LEU A 267 -7.26 11.74 3.42
N ALA A 268 -7.94 12.55 4.25
CA ALA A 268 -9.14 13.29 3.85
C ALA A 268 -8.87 14.23 2.67
N ALA A 269 -7.76 14.97 2.69
CA ALA A 269 -7.37 15.88 1.62
C ALA A 269 -7.10 15.14 0.30
N VAL A 270 -6.41 13.99 0.34
CA VAL A 270 -6.13 13.18 -0.86
C VAL A 270 -7.41 12.55 -1.41
N LEU A 271 -8.30 12.04 -0.55
CA LEU A 271 -9.61 11.53 -0.97
C LEU A 271 -10.46 12.64 -1.61
N HIS A 272 -10.46 13.84 -1.04
CA HIS A 272 -11.15 14.99 -1.61
C HIS A 272 -10.60 15.39 -2.98
N ALA A 273 -9.27 15.42 -3.14
CA ALA A 273 -8.63 15.66 -4.44
C ALA A 273 -8.98 14.59 -5.48
N ALA A 274 -9.26 13.35 -5.04
CA ALA A 274 -9.75 12.26 -5.89
C ALA A 274 -11.28 12.31 -6.14
N GLY A 275 -11.97 13.35 -5.67
CA GLY A 275 -13.40 13.58 -5.92
C GLY A 275 -14.34 12.98 -4.86
N TRP A 276 -13.82 12.45 -3.76
CA TRP A 276 -14.65 11.93 -2.67
C TRP A 276 -15.07 13.01 -1.69
N GLU A 277 -16.34 13.00 -1.32
CA GLU A 277 -16.77 13.70 -0.12
C GLU A 277 -16.27 12.95 1.13
N THR A 278 -15.89 13.71 2.16
CA THR A 278 -15.45 13.14 3.44
C THR A 278 -16.07 13.90 4.60
N ALA A 279 -16.36 13.18 5.68
CA ALA A 279 -16.59 13.75 7.01
C ALA A 279 -15.80 12.93 8.02
N HIS A 280 -15.65 13.45 9.24
CA HIS A 280 -14.97 12.71 10.29
C HIS A 280 -15.72 12.77 11.63
N VAL A 281 -15.52 11.75 12.44
CA VAL A 281 -15.96 11.67 13.84
C VAL A 281 -14.76 11.22 14.67
N LEU A 282 -14.47 11.96 15.74
CA LEU A 282 -13.38 11.62 16.64
C LEU A 282 -13.90 10.86 17.85
N LEU A 283 -13.29 9.71 18.13
CA LEU A 283 -13.47 8.98 19.38
C LEU A 283 -12.30 9.30 20.33
N PRO A 284 -12.47 9.10 21.65
CA PRO A 284 -11.36 9.18 22.60
C PRO A 284 -10.22 8.22 22.25
N THR A 285 -9.03 8.49 22.80
CA THR A 285 -7.84 7.66 22.56
C THR A 285 -7.87 6.38 23.37
N GLY A 286 -7.35 5.30 22.77
CA GLY A 286 -7.16 4.02 23.46
C GLY A 286 -8.45 3.35 23.91
N GLU A 287 -8.43 2.70 25.08
CA GLU A 287 -9.57 1.93 25.61
C GLU A 287 -10.77 2.82 25.97
N ASP A 288 -10.59 4.13 26.15
CA ASP A 288 -11.72 5.04 26.40
C ASP A 288 -12.69 5.08 25.21
N ALA A 289 -12.21 4.77 23.99
CA ALA A 289 -13.06 4.61 22.80
C ALA A 289 -14.09 3.49 22.96
N LYS A 290 -13.78 2.48 23.78
CA LYS A 290 -14.56 1.26 23.94
C LYS A 290 -15.61 1.36 25.02
N ARG A 291 -16.19 2.53 25.24
CA ARG A 291 -17.32 2.74 26.17
C ARG A 291 -18.63 2.83 25.40
N LEU A 292 -19.69 2.19 25.90
CA LEU A 292 -21.02 2.32 25.29
C LEU A 292 -21.49 3.77 25.15
N SER A 293 -21.18 4.63 26.13
CA SER A 293 -21.49 6.06 26.06
C SER A 293 -20.82 6.75 24.86
N VAL A 294 -19.58 6.35 24.53
CA VAL A 294 -18.86 6.88 23.37
C VAL A 294 -19.49 6.43 22.06
N ILE A 295 -19.98 5.18 22.00
CA ILE A 295 -20.72 4.68 20.83
C ILE A 295 -22.03 5.45 20.65
N GLU A 296 -22.74 5.73 21.74
CA GLU A 296 -23.95 6.54 21.71
C GLU A 296 -23.67 7.95 21.20
N ASP A 297 -22.64 8.62 21.73
CA ASP A 297 -22.25 9.96 21.29
C ASP A 297 -21.83 9.96 19.81
N ALA A 298 -21.04 8.98 19.39
CA ALA A 298 -20.65 8.83 17.99
C ALA A 298 -21.88 8.60 17.08
N ALA A 299 -22.86 7.82 17.51
CA ALA A 299 -24.11 7.63 16.78
C ALA A 299 -24.94 8.93 16.66
N ARG A 300 -24.91 9.81 17.67
CA ARG A 300 -25.52 11.15 17.57
C ARG A 300 -24.80 12.01 16.53
N GLU A 301 -23.48 11.94 16.44
CA GLU A 301 -22.72 12.62 15.39
C GLU A 301 -23.05 12.09 14.00
N LEU A 302 -23.17 10.76 13.83
CA LEU A 302 -23.62 10.15 12.57
C LEU A 302 -25.03 10.63 12.18
N LEU A 303 -25.93 10.80 13.15
CA LEU A 303 -27.27 11.37 12.92
C LEU A 303 -27.20 12.82 12.43
N HIS A 304 -26.38 13.67 13.08
CA HIS A 304 -26.20 15.08 12.69
C HIS A 304 -25.61 15.20 11.28
N LEU A 305 -24.66 14.33 10.96
CA LEU A 305 -24.04 14.20 9.64
C LEU A 305 -24.95 13.54 8.59
N ARG A 306 -26.14 13.07 8.98
CA ARG A 306 -27.15 12.40 8.16
C ARG A 306 -26.60 11.17 7.44
N VAL A 307 -25.79 10.38 8.12
CA VAL A 307 -25.13 9.20 7.54
C VAL A 307 -26.15 8.12 7.15
N GLU A 308 -26.14 7.71 5.89
CA GLU A 308 -27.02 6.72 5.29
C GLU A 308 -26.40 5.31 5.28
N ARG A 309 -27.22 4.28 4.98
CA ARG A 309 -26.79 2.87 5.01
C ARG A 309 -25.68 2.50 4.02
N SER A 310 -25.57 3.24 2.91
CA SER A 310 -24.56 3.00 1.88
C SER A 310 -23.23 3.70 2.15
N GLU A 311 -23.15 4.55 3.17
CA GLU A 311 -21.94 5.30 3.49
C GLU A 311 -21.06 4.50 4.45
N PRO A 312 -19.85 4.07 4.03
CA PRO A 312 -18.96 3.30 4.86
C PRO A 312 -18.37 4.14 6.00
N LEU A 313 -18.23 3.51 7.16
CA LEU A 313 -17.33 3.98 8.20
C LEU A 313 -15.91 3.51 7.87
N VAL A 314 -14.96 4.44 7.85
CA VAL A 314 -13.53 4.18 7.61
C VAL A 314 -12.79 4.35 8.94
N ALA A 315 -12.46 3.25 9.60
CA ALA A 315 -11.79 3.25 10.90
C ALA A 315 -10.28 3.44 10.73
N LEU A 316 -9.79 4.64 11.02
CA LEU A 316 -8.37 5.03 10.96
C LEU A 316 -7.78 5.13 12.36
N GLY A 317 -7.13 4.06 12.83
CA GLY A 317 -6.47 4.03 14.14
C GLY A 317 -6.01 2.66 14.59
N GLY A 318 -5.71 2.53 15.88
CA GLY A 318 -5.30 1.27 16.51
C GLY A 318 -6.45 0.33 16.84
N GLY A 319 -6.16 -0.74 17.58
CA GLY A 319 -7.14 -1.81 17.82
C GLY A 319 -8.37 -1.39 18.60
N ALA A 320 -8.22 -0.58 19.65
CA ALA A 320 -9.36 -0.10 20.43
C ALA A 320 -10.32 0.78 19.62
N LEU A 321 -9.77 1.65 18.77
CA LEU A 321 -10.58 2.43 17.82
C LEU A 321 -11.25 1.50 16.80
N GLY A 322 -10.53 0.52 16.26
CA GLY A 322 -11.07 -0.45 15.30
C GLY A 322 -12.27 -1.20 15.86
N ASP A 323 -12.17 -1.69 17.10
CA ASP A 323 -13.26 -2.38 17.79
C ASP A 323 -14.48 -1.45 18.00
N ALA A 324 -14.26 -0.24 18.51
CA ALA A 324 -15.32 0.72 18.76
C ALA A 324 -16.03 1.17 17.46
N ALA A 325 -15.25 1.53 16.43
CA ALA A 325 -15.77 1.91 15.12
C ALA A 325 -16.48 0.75 14.43
N GLY A 326 -15.98 -0.47 14.59
CA GLY A 326 -16.61 -1.67 14.06
C GLY A 326 -17.94 -1.98 14.74
N PHE A 327 -18.02 -1.82 16.07
CA PHE A 327 -19.27 -2.00 16.81
C PHE A 327 -20.29 -0.90 16.49
N LEU A 328 -19.83 0.34 16.32
CA LEU A 328 -20.63 1.44 15.80
C LEU A 328 -21.17 1.12 14.40
N ALA A 329 -20.34 0.62 13.49
CA ALA A 329 -20.75 0.22 12.14
C ALA A 329 -21.79 -0.92 12.16
N ALA A 330 -21.63 -1.89 13.08
CA ALA A 330 -22.54 -3.02 13.22
C ALA A 330 -23.93 -2.60 13.72
N THR A 331 -24.00 -1.58 14.59
CA THR A 331 -25.22 -1.18 15.29
C THR A 331 -25.92 0.01 14.62
N TRP A 332 -25.17 0.93 14.03
CA TRP A 332 -25.72 2.08 13.30
C TRP A 332 -26.58 1.61 12.14
N LEU A 333 -27.85 2.05 12.11
CA LEU A 333 -28.85 1.63 11.12
C LEU A 333 -28.98 0.10 10.94
N ARG A 334 -28.58 -0.68 11.96
CA ARG A 334 -28.49 -2.16 11.96
C ARG A 334 -27.43 -2.74 11.01
N GLY A 335 -26.39 -1.97 10.72
CA GLY A 335 -25.26 -2.41 9.90
C GLY A 335 -25.02 -1.46 8.74
N VAL A 336 -23.83 -0.87 8.71
CA VAL A 336 -23.27 -0.14 7.58
C VAL A 336 -21.90 -0.71 7.18
N PRO A 337 -21.43 -0.50 5.94
CA PRO A 337 -20.13 -1.00 5.53
C PRO A 337 -18.99 -0.43 6.38
N LEU A 338 -17.96 -1.23 6.59
CA LEU A 338 -16.79 -0.87 7.40
C LEU A 338 -15.52 -1.06 6.56
N ILE A 339 -14.61 -0.08 6.61
CA ILE A 339 -13.27 -0.18 6.04
C ILE A 339 -12.27 0.05 7.18
N HIS A 340 -11.37 -0.89 7.42
CA HIS A 340 -10.29 -0.71 8.38
C HIS A 340 -9.04 -0.15 7.72
N VAL A 341 -8.47 0.91 8.31
CA VAL A 341 -7.15 1.46 7.99
C VAL A 341 -6.30 1.45 9.27
N PRO A 342 -5.82 0.26 9.69
CA PRO A 342 -5.11 0.10 10.96
C PRO A 342 -3.77 0.85 10.99
N THR A 343 -3.57 1.69 12.01
CA THR A 343 -2.36 2.52 12.16
C THR A 343 -1.33 1.96 13.14
N THR A 344 -1.65 0.89 13.87
CA THR A 344 -0.75 0.20 14.82
C THR A 344 -0.40 -1.20 14.34
N LEU A 345 0.81 -1.69 14.64
CA LEU A 345 1.22 -3.04 14.22
C LEU A 345 0.26 -4.13 14.73
N VAL A 346 -0.14 -4.07 16.01
CA VAL A 346 -1.10 -5.01 16.60
C VAL A 346 -2.42 -5.02 15.82
N ALA A 347 -2.94 -3.85 15.45
CA ALA A 347 -4.17 -3.77 14.67
C ALA A 347 -4.01 -4.32 13.24
N GLN A 348 -2.84 -4.13 12.62
CA GLN A 348 -2.54 -4.62 11.28
C GLN A 348 -2.47 -6.15 11.20
N VAL A 349 -2.10 -6.83 12.29
CA VAL A 349 -1.89 -8.29 12.30
C VAL A 349 -2.97 -9.08 13.04
N ASP A 350 -3.81 -8.41 13.85
CA ASP A 350 -4.80 -9.09 14.68
C ASP A 350 -6.16 -8.37 14.66
N SER A 351 -6.29 -7.21 15.32
CA SER A 351 -7.62 -6.66 15.66
C SER A 351 -8.46 -6.18 14.47
N SER A 352 -7.85 -5.86 13.33
CA SER A 352 -8.61 -5.52 12.10
C SER A 352 -9.11 -6.76 11.34
N ILE A 353 -8.74 -7.96 11.79
CA ILE A 353 -8.97 -9.24 11.10
C ILE A 353 -10.02 -10.05 11.87
N GLY A 354 -10.99 -10.63 11.16
CA GLY A 354 -11.96 -11.56 11.71
C GLY A 354 -13.29 -10.95 12.15
N GLY A 355 -13.42 -9.62 12.10
CA GLY A 355 -14.70 -8.92 12.28
C GLY A 355 -15.28 -9.01 13.69
N LYS A 356 -14.46 -9.33 14.70
CA LYS A 356 -14.86 -9.20 16.10
C LYS A 356 -14.77 -7.73 16.46
N THR A 357 -15.87 -7.15 16.92
CA THR A 357 -15.94 -5.75 17.30
C THR A 357 -16.64 -5.67 18.63
N ALA A 358 -16.10 -4.92 19.57
CA ALA A 358 -16.63 -4.91 20.93
C ALA A 358 -16.31 -3.63 21.70
N VAL A 359 -17.10 -3.42 22.75
CA VAL A 359 -16.90 -2.41 23.77
C VAL A 359 -16.82 -3.07 25.14
N ASP A 360 -16.23 -2.35 26.07
CA ASP A 360 -15.97 -2.79 27.43
C ASP A 360 -17.14 -2.40 28.35
N LEU A 361 -17.35 -3.25 29.34
CA LEU A 361 -18.14 -2.94 30.53
C LEU A 361 -17.18 -2.73 31.72
N PRO A 362 -17.60 -2.02 32.78
CA PRO A 362 -16.83 -1.95 34.02
C PRO A 362 -16.42 -3.32 34.57
N GLU A 363 -17.26 -4.35 34.34
CA GLU A 363 -17.07 -5.72 34.79
C GLU A 363 -16.09 -6.53 33.92
N GLY A 364 -15.77 -6.08 32.70
CA GLY A 364 -14.84 -6.80 31.85
C GLY A 364 -14.73 -6.28 30.41
N LYS A 365 -13.63 -6.70 29.77
CA LYS A 365 -13.29 -6.28 28.41
C LYS A 365 -14.02 -7.08 27.34
N ASN A 366 -14.39 -6.41 26.25
CA ASN A 366 -14.97 -6.99 25.04
C ASN A 366 -16.23 -7.84 25.29
N LEU A 367 -17.01 -7.52 26.33
CA LEU A 367 -18.18 -8.32 26.73
C LEU A 367 -19.42 -8.00 25.88
N ILE A 368 -19.52 -6.78 25.34
CA ILE A 368 -20.61 -6.37 24.46
C ILE A 368 -20.03 -6.14 23.08
N GLY A 369 -20.53 -6.85 22.08
CA GLY A 369 -19.97 -6.77 20.75
C GLY A 369 -20.84 -7.40 19.68
N ALA A 370 -20.31 -7.39 18.46
CA ALA A 370 -20.91 -8.00 17.29
C ALA A 370 -19.82 -8.62 16.41
N PHE A 371 -20.21 -9.66 15.66
CA PHE A 371 -19.45 -10.11 14.51
C PHE A 371 -19.87 -9.29 13.30
N HIS A 372 -19.03 -8.35 12.88
CA HIS A 372 -19.27 -7.45 11.74
C HIS A 372 -18.03 -7.41 10.85
N GLN A 373 -18.13 -8.01 9.67
CA GLN A 373 -16.99 -8.15 8.78
C GLN A 373 -16.73 -6.84 8.01
N PRO A 374 -15.48 -6.39 7.90
CA PRO A 374 -15.15 -5.24 7.08
C PRO A 374 -15.33 -5.57 5.59
N ALA A 375 -15.73 -4.57 4.81
CA ALA A 375 -15.68 -4.66 3.35
C ALA A 375 -14.22 -4.69 2.86
N ALA A 376 -13.35 -3.91 3.50
CA ALA A 376 -11.92 -3.85 3.18
C ALA A 376 -11.05 -3.61 4.42
N ILE A 377 -9.84 -4.18 4.42
CA ILE A 377 -8.76 -3.93 5.36
C ILE A 377 -7.56 -3.43 4.56
N VAL A 378 -7.16 -2.19 4.81
CA VAL A 378 -6.07 -1.50 4.10
C VAL A 378 -4.89 -1.30 5.03
N VAL A 379 -3.91 -2.21 4.94
CA VAL A 379 -2.69 -2.18 5.73
C VAL A 379 -1.63 -1.38 4.99
N ASP A 380 -1.52 -0.10 5.31
CA ASP A 380 -0.46 0.77 4.84
C ASP A 380 0.69 0.83 5.87
N ILE A 381 1.81 0.19 5.54
CA ILE A 381 2.96 0.12 6.43
C ILE A 381 3.67 1.47 6.60
N ALA A 382 3.43 2.45 5.71
CA ALA A 382 3.98 3.79 5.86
C ALA A 382 3.40 4.50 7.10
N LEU A 383 2.19 4.12 7.54
CA LEU A 383 1.53 4.68 8.72
C LEU A 383 2.25 4.32 10.02
N LEU A 384 2.98 3.20 10.03
CA LEU A 384 3.79 2.79 11.18
C LEU A 384 4.92 3.77 11.49
N ARG A 385 5.36 4.58 10.51
CA ARG A 385 6.40 5.61 10.72
C ARG A 385 5.96 6.72 11.68
N ALA A 386 4.66 6.89 11.88
CA ALA A 386 4.11 7.85 12.82
C ALA A 386 4.07 7.31 14.27
N LEU A 387 4.35 6.01 14.48
CA LEU A 387 4.30 5.40 15.81
C LEU A 387 5.60 5.60 16.61
N PRO A 388 5.50 5.74 17.95
CA PRO A 388 6.65 5.62 18.82
C PRO A 388 7.34 4.25 18.68
N PRO A 389 8.68 4.15 18.78
CA PRO A 389 9.42 2.89 18.60
C PRO A 389 9.00 1.73 19.51
N ARG A 390 8.35 2.00 20.66
CA ARG A 390 7.85 0.95 21.58
C ARG A 390 6.60 0.22 21.06
N GLN A 391 5.95 0.73 20.02
CA GLN A 391 4.71 0.20 19.44
C GLN A 391 4.93 -0.47 18.06
N LEU A 392 6.19 -0.52 17.60
CA LEU A 392 6.69 -1.31 16.48
C LEU A 392 7.27 -2.61 17.01
#